data_AF-A0A940TG71-F1
#
_entry.id   AF-A0A940TG71-F1
#
_cell.length_a   1.000
_cell.length_b   1.000
_cell.length_c   1.000
_cell.angle_alpha   90.00
_cell.angle_beta   90.00
_cell.angle_gamma   90.00
#
_symmetry.space_group_name_H-M   'P 1'
#
loop_
_entity.id
_entity.type
_entity.pdbx_description
1 polymer ?
#
loop_
_entity_poly.entity_id
_entity_poly.type
_entity_poly.pdbx_seq_one_letter_code
_entity_poly.pdbx_strand_id
1 'polypeptide(L)'
;MEENIVAGVGANLRKNLRRREGQFNVTFGDIIAQLKKLLVLWLVVSVVLSLIVVSATAVVKQDAYQKLTAVISFTYDGVEKGLDPNGNKFYVNSIKSEEIIDEVMKDMGIAEDQKDVIRRNITFEGVIPENAISRITSSNNLFDGKQAVSSTQSVSETTYYPTQYKVHFDYAATNLGNSQAADFINNMLECYSKHFFNSYGYNKSLSKSLNAFDYQNYDYAEAIDVFDSSLTKLSTYITQVSSNDTTRFRSAETGYTFADLTEAIETIRERNLDTIDSYVSINSVTKDKETLLTYYMFRIESLQRHLAVCNETLASVNDSIANYKKNTILYFSQGEAQKDTDMTASIASQEYDELFEKRQSIQNDLSSTAQQINLYNKRIERLNASTQANSASQKAKVEEEISKLNAMINDISENVSKTTDDYYRTVVFPKAYNILTYASSSTLGVIKHAVKDSFSTVFILCAVIFAVYVAAAVVLAVNKELIKLYGPKSGKKAAAKTGAKKEAAAKK
;
A
#
# COMPACT_ATOMS: atom_id res chain seq x y z
N MET A 1 83.30 29.89 75.39
CA MET A 1 82.65 28.83 74.58
C MET A 1 81.12 28.98 74.63
N GLU A 2 80.60 30.21 74.53
CA GLU A 2 79.15 30.50 74.57
C GLU A 2 78.68 31.37 73.38
N GLU A 3 79.60 31.97 72.60
CA GLU A 3 79.24 32.76 71.42
C GLU A 3 78.83 31.92 70.19
N ASN A 4 79.19 30.64 70.14
CA ASN A 4 78.87 29.77 68.98
C ASN A 4 77.53 29.01 69.09
N ILE A 5 76.89 28.99 70.27
CA ILE A 5 75.58 28.33 70.45
C ILE A 5 74.44 29.29 70.07
N VAL A 6 74.58 30.59 70.38
CA VAL A 6 73.58 31.61 70.04
C VAL A 6 73.51 31.88 68.53
N ALA A 7 74.63 31.80 67.82
CA ALA A 7 74.67 31.92 66.36
C ALA A 7 73.99 30.73 65.64
N GLY A 8 74.15 29.51 66.14
CA GLY A 8 73.53 28.30 65.57
C GLY A 8 72.02 28.20 65.82
N VAL A 9 71.56 28.62 67.01
CA VAL A 9 70.13 28.66 67.36
C VAL A 9 69.42 29.81 66.64
N GLY A 10 70.05 30.99 66.55
CA GLY A 10 69.53 32.13 65.79
C GLY A 10 69.47 31.89 64.28
N ALA A 11 70.43 31.15 63.70
CA ALA A 11 70.41 30.77 62.29
C ALA A 11 69.32 29.73 61.97
N ASN A 12 69.06 28.77 62.88
CA ASN A 12 67.97 27.80 62.73
C ASN A 12 66.58 28.41 62.97
N LEU A 13 66.44 29.34 63.92
CA LEU A 13 65.21 30.13 64.10
C LEU A 13 64.97 31.06 62.91
N ARG A 14 66.00 31.74 62.35
CA ARG A 14 65.87 32.53 61.12
C ARG A 14 65.57 31.68 59.88
N LYS A 15 66.10 30.46 59.76
CA LYS A 15 65.74 29.51 58.68
C LYS A 15 64.31 28.99 58.81
N ASN A 16 63.83 28.76 60.04
CA ASN A 16 62.46 28.32 60.31
C ASN A 16 61.44 29.47 60.19
N LEU A 17 61.83 30.71 60.53
CA LEU A 17 60.99 31.91 60.37
C LEU A 17 60.93 32.35 58.89
N ARG A 18 62.04 32.35 58.14
CA ARG A 18 62.03 32.57 56.68
C ARG A 18 61.27 31.49 55.90
N ARG A 19 61.07 30.30 56.47
CA ARG A 19 60.22 29.25 55.89
C ARG A 19 58.73 29.52 56.06
N ARG A 20 58.33 30.27 57.11
CA ARG A 20 56.93 30.67 57.32
C ARG A 20 56.50 31.85 56.44
N GLU A 21 57.45 32.52 55.78
CA GLU A 21 57.22 33.56 54.77
C GLU A 21 57.15 33.01 53.34
N GLY A 22 57.01 31.69 53.16
CA GLY A 22 56.65 31.14 51.85
C GLY A 22 55.26 31.63 51.49
N GLN A 23 55.15 32.55 50.52
CA GLN A 23 53.86 32.97 49.99
C GLN A 23 53.07 31.74 49.55
N PHE A 24 51.89 31.53 50.13
CA PHE A 24 50.92 30.57 49.65
C PHE A 24 50.41 31.06 48.29
N ASN A 25 51.09 30.64 47.22
CA ASN A 25 50.74 30.98 45.85
C ASN A 25 50.37 29.69 45.12
N VAL A 26 49.09 29.33 45.14
CA VAL A 26 48.55 28.31 44.23
C VAL A 26 48.64 28.89 42.82
N THR A 27 49.61 28.40 42.05
CA THR A 27 49.79 28.86 40.68
C THR A 27 48.80 28.16 39.77
N PHE A 28 48.30 28.85 38.75
CA PHE A 28 47.36 28.30 37.76
C PHE A 28 47.86 26.97 37.13
N GLY A 29 49.18 26.82 36.98
CA GLY A 29 49.82 25.59 36.51
C GLY A 29 49.65 24.36 37.42
N ASP A 30 49.55 24.54 38.75
CA ASP A 30 49.34 23.42 39.69
C ASP A 30 47.92 22.88 39.62
N ILE A 31 46.93 23.76 39.41
CA ILE A 31 45.53 23.37 39.17
C ILE A 31 45.44 22.59 37.85
N ILE A 32 46.11 23.06 36.78
CA ILE A 32 46.16 22.36 35.49
C ILE A 32 46.78 20.96 35.61
N ALA A 33 47.84 20.81 36.41
CA ALA A 33 48.47 19.51 36.62
C ALA A 33 47.53 18.50 37.31
N GLN A 34 46.73 18.94 38.28
CA GLN A 34 45.74 18.09 38.94
C GLN A 34 44.53 17.79 38.05
N LEU A 35 44.08 18.76 37.24
CA LEU A 35 43.07 18.55 36.22
C LEU A 35 43.48 17.42 35.26
N LYS A 36 44.70 17.48 34.69
CA LYS A 36 45.22 16.43 33.79
C LYS A 36 45.26 15.04 34.44
N LYS A 37 45.55 14.96 35.75
CA LYS A 37 45.60 13.69 36.49
C LYS A 37 44.22 13.08 36.69
N LEU A 38 43.20 13.90 36.94
CA LEU A 38 41.83 13.46 37.19
C LEU A 38 40.99 13.32 35.91
N LEU A 39 41.49 13.79 34.76
CA LEU A 39 40.76 13.83 33.49
C LEU A 39 40.24 12.46 33.05
N VAL A 40 41.08 11.42 33.10
CA VAL A 40 40.68 10.06 32.68
C VAL A 40 39.60 9.49 33.61
N LEU A 41 39.73 9.72 34.93
CA LEU A 41 38.75 9.27 35.91
C LEU A 41 37.40 9.97 35.72
N TRP A 42 37.42 11.29 35.52
CA TRP A 42 36.23 12.08 35.24
C TRP A 42 35.51 11.62 33.96
N LEU A 43 36.26 11.39 32.89
CA LEU A 43 35.70 10.95 31.61
C LEU A 43 35.02 9.58 31.75
N VAL A 44 35.66 8.63 32.40
CA VAL A 44 35.08 7.29 32.64
C VAL A 44 33.81 7.37 33.49
N VAL A 45 33.82 8.13 34.59
CA VAL A 45 32.64 8.29 35.45
C VAL A 45 31.48 8.96 34.70
N SER A 46 31.77 9.98 33.90
CA SER A 46 30.78 10.69 33.07
C SER A 46 30.13 9.77 32.03
N VAL A 47 30.93 8.97 31.33
CA VAL A 47 30.43 8.02 30.32
C VAL A 47 29.58 6.93 30.95
N VAL A 48 30.03 6.35 32.07
CA VAL A 48 29.29 5.28 32.76
C VAL A 48 27.95 5.80 33.30
N LEU A 49 27.91 6.98 33.94
CA LEU A 49 26.64 7.55 34.40
C LEU A 49 25.70 7.90 33.25
N SER A 50 26.23 8.41 32.14
CA SER A 50 25.43 8.70 30.94
C SER A 50 24.78 7.43 30.39
N LEU A 51 25.51 6.32 30.32
CA LEU A 51 24.97 5.02 29.89
C LEU A 51 23.90 4.50 30.84
N ILE A 52 24.12 4.62 32.16
CA ILE A 52 23.12 4.21 33.17
C ILE A 52 21.84 5.03 33.02
N VAL A 53 21.94 6.37 32.90
CA VAL A 53 20.76 7.23 32.74
C VAL A 53 20.02 6.92 31.45
N VAL A 54 20.72 6.72 30.33
CA VAL A 54 20.08 6.34 29.06
C VAL A 54 19.38 4.99 29.18
N SER A 55 20.02 4.00 29.81
CA SER A 55 19.41 2.67 30.02
C SER A 55 18.20 2.72 30.97
N ALA A 56 18.27 3.50 32.05
CA ALA A 56 17.18 3.69 32.99
C ALA A 56 16.00 4.42 32.32
N THR A 57 16.25 5.45 31.52
CA THR A 57 15.20 6.13 30.74
C THR A 57 14.57 5.19 29.72
N ALA A 58 15.36 4.35 29.04
CA ALA A 58 14.85 3.37 28.09
C ALA A 58 13.91 2.34 28.75
N VAL A 59 14.23 1.92 29.97
CA VAL A 59 13.40 0.98 30.76
C VAL A 59 12.17 1.69 31.33
N VAL A 60 12.33 2.87 31.93
CA VAL A 60 11.24 3.59 32.60
C VAL A 60 10.24 4.17 31.61
N LYS A 61 10.69 4.60 30.42
CA LYS A 61 9.84 5.16 29.37
C LYS A 61 9.54 4.16 28.26
N GLN A 62 9.77 2.87 28.49
CA GLN A 62 9.48 1.82 27.51
C GLN A 62 8.03 1.93 26.98
N ASP A 63 7.10 2.32 27.84
CA ASP A 63 5.68 2.49 27.52
C ASP A 63 5.37 3.75 26.67
N ALA A 64 6.21 4.78 26.74
CA ALA A 64 6.04 6.01 25.96
C ALA A 64 6.58 5.90 24.52
N TYR A 65 7.28 4.81 24.20
CA TYR A 65 7.88 4.56 22.88
C TYR A 65 7.14 3.48 22.08
N GLN A 66 5.90 3.18 22.46
CA GLN A 66 5.04 2.13 21.90
C GLN A 66 4.31 2.58 20.61
N LYS A 67 5.05 3.15 19.64
CA LYS A 67 4.50 3.55 18.34
C LYS A 67 5.07 2.69 17.21
N LEU A 68 4.19 2.01 16.49
CA LEU A 68 4.53 1.26 15.27
C LEU A 68 4.17 2.08 14.04
N THR A 69 4.91 1.85 12.94
CA THR A 69 4.62 2.45 11.64
C THR A 69 4.76 1.41 10.55
N ALA A 70 3.74 1.30 9.72
CA ALA A 70 3.75 0.57 8.45
C ALA A 70 3.49 1.56 7.29
N VAL A 71 3.82 1.18 6.08
CA VAL A 71 3.57 1.98 4.88
C VAL A 71 2.80 1.14 3.88
N ILE A 72 1.70 1.70 3.36
CA ILE A 72 0.86 1.08 2.35
C ILE A 72 0.73 1.99 1.13
N SER A 73 0.46 1.41 -0.02
CA SER A 73 0.16 2.14 -1.25
C SER A 73 -1.00 1.54 -2.01
N PHE A 74 -1.71 2.41 -2.70
CA PHE A 74 -2.80 2.09 -3.59
C PHE A 74 -2.41 2.47 -5.02
N THR A 75 -2.64 1.58 -5.98
CA THR A 75 -2.26 1.77 -7.38
C THR A 75 -3.33 1.18 -8.29
N TYR A 76 -4.44 1.89 -8.41
CA TYR A 76 -5.59 1.53 -9.24
C TYR A 76 -6.21 2.80 -9.83
N ASP A 77 -6.98 2.66 -10.92
CA ASP A 77 -7.59 3.83 -11.56
C ASP A 77 -8.64 4.50 -10.66
N GLY A 78 -8.64 5.84 -10.63
CA GLY A 78 -9.53 6.64 -9.77
C GLY A 78 -8.98 6.95 -8.37
N VAL A 79 -7.94 6.27 -7.88
CA VAL A 79 -7.36 6.56 -6.55
C VAL A 79 -6.85 8.01 -6.44
N GLU A 80 -6.25 8.53 -7.51
CA GLU A 80 -5.74 9.91 -7.58
C GLU A 80 -6.86 10.96 -7.58
N LYS A 81 -8.10 10.53 -7.85
CA LYS A 81 -9.32 11.35 -7.77
C LYS A 81 -10.05 11.18 -6.43
N GLY A 82 -9.46 10.42 -5.49
CA GLY A 82 -10.08 10.09 -4.22
C GLY A 82 -11.24 9.11 -4.34
N LEU A 83 -11.24 8.29 -5.39
CA LEU A 83 -12.26 7.28 -5.65
C LEU A 83 -11.75 5.87 -5.37
N ASP A 84 -12.65 4.99 -4.98
CA ASP A 84 -12.42 3.55 -4.90
C ASP A 84 -12.53 2.90 -6.29
N PRO A 85 -12.17 1.61 -6.46
CA PRO A 85 -12.27 0.95 -7.76
C PRO A 85 -13.68 0.91 -8.38
N ASN A 86 -14.72 1.10 -7.58
CA ASN A 86 -16.12 1.16 -8.05
C ASN A 86 -16.57 2.60 -8.37
N GLY A 87 -15.68 3.59 -8.27
CA GLY A 87 -15.97 5.00 -8.50
C GLY A 87 -16.66 5.73 -7.34
N ASN A 88 -16.82 5.09 -6.17
CA ASN A 88 -17.33 5.75 -4.97
C ASN A 88 -16.20 6.50 -4.26
N LYS A 89 -16.52 7.33 -3.27
CA LYS A 89 -15.48 8.02 -2.49
C LYS A 89 -14.63 7.02 -1.68
N PHE A 90 -13.31 7.11 -1.84
CA PHE A 90 -12.36 6.28 -1.11
C PHE A 90 -12.16 6.78 0.33
N TYR A 91 -12.19 5.86 1.28
CA TYR A 91 -11.97 6.14 2.69
C TYR A 91 -10.90 5.20 3.26
N VAL A 92 -9.69 5.72 3.52
CA VAL A 92 -8.58 4.93 4.10
C VAL A 92 -8.90 4.33 5.47
N ASN A 93 -9.81 4.96 6.23
CA ASN A 93 -10.27 4.42 7.52
C ASN A 93 -11.07 3.10 7.38
N SER A 94 -11.46 2.69 6.17
CA SER A 94 -12.03 1.37 5.91
C SER A 94 -11.08 0.23 6.30
N ILE A 95 -9.75 0.47 6.32
CA ILE A 95 -8.74 -0.50 6.77
C ILE A 95 -8.92 -0.90 8.24
N LYS A 96 -9.45 0.01 9.06
CA LYS A 96 -9.81 -0.25 10.46
C LYS A 96 -11.32 -0.34 10.67
N SER A 97 -12.03 -0.89 9.68
CA SER A 97 -13.46 -1.19 9.82
C SER A 97 -13.67 -2.15 10.99
N GLU A 98 -14.89 -2.16 11.53
CA GLU A 98 -15.24 -3.02 12.65
C GLU A 98 -15.05 -4.49 12.29
N GLU A 99 -15.50 -4.89 11.10
CA GLU A 99 -15.40 -6.24 10.56
C GLU A 99 -13.94 -6.74 10.48
N ILE A 100 -13.02 -5.91 9.99
CA ILE A 100 -11.60 -6.28 9.86
C ILE A 100 -10.94 -6.40 11.24
N ILE A 101 -11.20 -5.45 12.13
CA ILE A 101 -10.64 -5.48 13.48
C ILE A 101 -11.14 -6.71 14.23
N ASP A 102 -12.42 -7.05 14.11
CA ASP A 102 -13.01 -8.23 14.74
C ASP A 102 -12.42 -9.54 14.23
N GLU A 103 -12.25 -9.67 12.91
CA GLU A 103 -11.63 -10.83 12.29
C GLU A 103 -10.20 -11.04 12.82
N VAL A 104 -9.38 -9.98 12.82
CA VAL A 104 -7.99 -10.05 13.28
C VAL A 104 -7.89 -10.31 14.79
N MET A 105 -8.73 -9.66 15.60
CA MET A 105 -8.75 -9.88 17.05
C MET A 105 -9.14 -11.32 17.38
N LYS A 106 -10.13 -11.87 16.69
CA LYS A 106 -10.55 -13.26 16.86
C LYS A 106 -9.44 -14.24 16.48
N ASP A 107 -8.77 -14.02 15.35
CA ASP A 107 -7.68 -14.87 14.88
C ASP A 107 -6.46 -14.83 15.82
N MET A 108 -6.21 -13.69 16.46
CA MET A 108 -5.11 -13.49 17.39
C MET A 108 -5.47 -13.77 18.86
N GLY A 109 -6.72 -14.12 19.16
CA GLY A 109 -7.19 -14.34 20.54
C GLY A 109 -7.12 -13.11 21.44
N ILE A 110 -7.31 -11.91 20.86
CA ILE A 110 -7.34 -10.64 21.60
C ILE A 110 -8.74 -10.43 22.18
N ALA A 111 -8.82 -10.02 23.45
CA ALA A 111 -10.09 -9.78 24.13
C ALA A 111 -10.88 -8.61 23.50
N GLU A 112 -12.19 -8.80 23.36
CA GLU A 112 -13.11 -7.87 22.68
C GLU A 112 -13.18 -6.48 23.34
N ASP A 113 -12.92 -6.40 24.64
CA ASP A 113 -12.84 -5.14 25.39
C ASP A 113 -11.71 -4.20 24.92
N GLN A 114 -10.70 -4.74 24.23
CA GLN A 114 -9.59 -3.96 23.65
C GLN A 114 -9.95 -3.29 22.31
N LYS A 115 -11.04 -3.72 21.65
CA LYS A 115 -11.41 -3.33 20.28
C LYS A 115 -11.45 -1.82 20.06
N ASP A 116 -12.19 -1.15 20.91
CA ASP A 116 -12.38 0.31 20.85
C ASP A 116 -11.08 1.07 21.05
N VAL A 117 -10.24 0.59 21.98
CA VAL A 117 -8.96 1.22 22.30
C VAL A 117 -7.98 1.01 21.15
N ILE A 118 -7.89 -0.20 20.62
CA ILE A 118 -7.04 -0.53 19.46
C ILE A 118 -7.44 0.35 18.26
N ARG A 119 -8.73 0.36 17.89
CA ARG A 119 -9.22 1.07 16.70
C ARG A 119 -9.02 2.59 16.75
N ARG A 120 -9.14 3.19 17.94
CA ARG A 120 -8.91 4.64 18.13
C ARG A 120 -7.44 5.02 18.00
N ASN A 121 -6.52 4.15 18.41
CA ASN A 121 -5.09 4.42 18.38
C ASN A 121 -4.40 4.05 17.05
N ILE A 122 -5.16 3.56 16.07
CA ILE A 122 -4.70 3.40 14.69
C ILE A 122 -5.03 4.65 13.89
N THR A 123 -4.01 5.27 13.30
CA THR A 123 -4.15 6.49 12.50
C THR A 123 -3.46 6.36 11.16
N PHE A 124 -3.97 7.10 10.17
CA PHE A 124 -3.46 7.08 8.80
C PHE A 124 -3.00 8.49 8.42
N GLU A 125 -1.76 8.59 7.95
CA GLU A 125 -1.17 9.83 7.44
C GLU A 125 -0.90 9.67 5.94
N GLY A 126 -1.56 10.47 5.11
CA GLY A 126 -1.34 10.48 3.66
C GLY A 126 0.02 11.07 3.32
N VAL A 127 0.79 10.37 2.49
CA VAL A 127 2.09 10.84 2.00
C VAL A 127 1.87 11.77 0.81
N ILE A 128 2.34 13.00 0.93
CA ILE A 128 2.31 14.00 -0.15
C ILE A 128 3.73 14.13 -0.73
N PRO A 129 3.97 13.77 -1.99
CA PRO A 129 5.28 13.90 -2.62
C PRO A 129 5.60 15.37 -2.93
N GLU A 130 6.88 15.74 -2.89
CA GLU A 130 7.34 17.15 -3.01
C GLU A 130 6.88 17.83 -4.31
N ASN A 131 6.78 17.09 -5.41
CA ASN A 131 6.28 17.59 -6.69
C ASN A 131 4.80 18.00 -6.64
N ALA A 132 3.97 17.33 -5.82
CA ALA A 132 2.59 17.70 -5.59
C ALA A 132 2.51 18.97 -4.73
N ILE A 133 3.40 19.11 -3.73
CA ILE A 133 3.51 20.33 -2.91
C ILE A 133 3.81 21.54 -3.80
N SER A 134 4.80 21.44 -4.70
CA SER A 134 5.13 22.53 -5.62
C SER A 134 3.95 22.93 -6.52
N ARG A 135 3.17 21.97 -7.05
CA ARG A 135 1.96 22.27 -7.84
C ARG A 135 0.89 22.98 -7.00
N ILE A 136 0.60 22.49 -5.79
CA ILE A 136 -0.39 23.10 -4.89
C ILE A 136 0.04 24.52 -4.50
N THR A 137 1.32 24.71 -4.15
CA THR A 137 1.87 26.02 -3.77
C THR A 137 1.90 26.99 -4.95
N SER A 138 2.31 26.55 -6.14
CA SER A 138 2.27 27.36 -7.37
C SER A 138 0.85 27.78 -7.74
N SER A 139 -0.13 26.89 -7.63
CA SER A 139 -1.55 27.23 -7.85
C SER A 139 -2.05 28.27 -6.86
N ASN A 140 -1.76 28.11 -5.56
CA ASN A 140 -2.19 29.08 -4.54
C ASN A 140 -1.53 30.46 -4.71
N ASN A 141 -0.27 30.52 -5.14
CA ASN A 141 0.45 31.78 -5.36
C ASN A 141 -0.08 32.58 -6.58
N LEU A 142 -0.79 31.94 -7.51
CA LEU A 142 -1.47 32.63 -8.62
C LEU A 142 -2.72 33.41 -8.16
N PHE A 143 -3.26 33.12 -6.97
CA PHE A 143 -4.44 33.80 -6.44
C PHE A 143 -4.12 35.07 -5.63
N ASP A 144 -2.87 35.29 -5.22
CA ASP A 144 -2.49 36.43 -4.35
C ASP A 144 -2.10 37.70 -5.12
N GLY A 145 -2.40 37.78 -6.42
CA GLY A 145 -1.92 38.86 -7.28
C GLY A 145 -2.88 39.29 -8.39
N LYS A 146 -3.90 40.10 -8.07
CA LYS A 146 -4.52 41.15 -8.91
C LYS A 146 -4.78 40.89 -10.41
N GLN A 147 -4.97 39.67 -10.87
CA GLN A 147 -5.42 39.38 -12.23
C GLN A 147 -6.51 38.30 -12.15
N ALA A 148 -7.77 38.74 -12.07
CA ALA A 148 -8.92 37.87 -12.28
C ALA A 148 -8.95 37.47 -13.76
N VAL A 149 -8.22 36.41 -14.12
CA VAL A 149 -8.36 35.75 -15.42
C VAL A 149 -9.37 34.63 -15.25
N SER A 150 -10.35 34.63 -16.15
CA SER A 150 -11.46 33.69 -16.29
C SER A 150 -10.97 32.25 -16.47
N SER A 151 -10.63 31.59 -15.38
CA SER A 151 -10.26 30.18 -15.36
C SER A 151 -11.04 29.47 -14.27
N THR A 152 -12.36 29.42 -14.44
CA THR A 152 -13.27 28.63 -13.58
C THR A 152 -12.91 27.13 -13.57
N GLN A 153 -12.07 26.65 -14.51
CA GLN A 153 -11.52 25.29 -14.52
C GLN A 153 -10.32 25.08 -13.57
N SER A 154 -9.57 26.12 -13.20
CA SER A 154 -8.33 25.96 -12.42
C SER A 154 -8.53 25.86 -10.91
N VAL A 155 -9.73 26.18 -10.41
CA VAL A 155 -10.05 26.13 -8.96
C VAL A 155 -10.48 24.72 -8.52
N SER A 156 -10.86 23.85 -9.45
CA SER A 156 -11.36 22.50 -9.12
C SER A 156 -10.26 21.45 -8.96
N GLU A 157 -9.01 21.75 -9.36
CA GLU A 157 -7.89 20.78 -9.40
C GLU A 157 -6.94 20.83 -8.20
N THR A 158 -7.20 21.63 -7.17
CA THR A 158 -6.25 21.81 -6.04
C THR A 158 -6.36 20.74 -4.95
N THR A 159 -7.29 19.79 -5.06
CA THR A 159 -7.46 18.73 -4.04
C THR A 159 -6.55 17.54 -4.37
N TYR A 160 -5.47 17.37 -3.59
CA TYR A 160 -4.59 16.21 -3.71
C TYR A 160 -5.12 15.04 -2.87
N TYR A 161 -5.30 13.89 -3.51
CA TYR A 161 -5.66 12.64 -2.85
C TYR A 161 -4.41 11.74 -2.72
N PRO A 162 -3.94 11.45 -1.48
CA PRO A 162 -2.77 10.61 -1.28
C PRO A 162 -2.99 9.18 -1.78
N THR A 163 -2.01 8.64 -2.49
CA THR A 163 -2.01 7.23 -2.94
C THR A 163 -1.16 6.34 -2.03
N GLN A 164 -0.38 6.93 -1.14
CA GLN A 164 0.42 6.24 -0.12
C GLN A 164 0.04 6.74 1.26
N TYR A 165 0.01 5.83 2.23
CA TYR A 165 -0.32 6.15 3.61
C TYR A 165 0.67 5.51 4.58
N LYS A 166 1.08 6.27 5.59
CA LYS A 166 1.73 5.74 6.79
C LYS A 166 0.64 5.35 7.78
N VAL A 167 0.67 4.10 8.20
CA VAL A 167 -0.24 3.56 9.22
C VAL A 167 0.51 3.61 10.54
N HIS A 168 -0.02 4.35 11.49
CA HIS A 168 0.54 4.46 12.82
C HIS A 168 -0.32 3.72 13.83
N PHE A 169 0.32 2.99 14.74
CA PHE A 169 -0.36 2.37 15.86
C PHE A 169 0.34 2.71 17.16
N ASP A 170 -0.37 3.43 18.02
CA ASP A 170 0.06 3.72 19.39
C ASP A 170 -0.56 2.69 20.33
N TYR A 171 0.21 1.66 20.70
CA TYR A 171 -0.31 0.55 21.48
C TYR A 171 -0.16 0.75 23.00
N ALA A 172 0.31 1.92 23.45
CA ALA A 172 0.49 2.27 24.87
C ALA A 172 -0.78 2.16 25.71
N ALA A 173 -1.94 2.44 25.12
CA ALA A 173 -3.22 2.35 25.80
C ALA A 173 -3.80 0.92 25.81
N THR A 174 -3.15 -0.04 25.15
CA THR A 174 -3.62 -1.42 24.99
C THR A 174 -2.83 -2.37 25.88
N ASN A 175 -3.36 -3.58 26.07
CA ASN A 175 -2.65 -4.66 26.76
C ASN A 175 -1.69 -5.45 25.85
N LEU A 176 -1.41 -4.95 24.63
CA LEU A 176 -0.59 -5.67 23.64
C LEU A 176 0.90 -5.45 23.89
N GLY A 177 1.68 -6.53 23.86
CA GLY A 177 3.14 -6.44 23.80
C GLY A 177 3.62 -5.94 22.45
N ASN A 178 4.83 -5.39 22.36
CA ASN A 178 5.36 -4.81 21.12
C ASN A 178 5.34 -5.75 19.90
N SER A 179 5.68 -7.04 20.08
CA SER A 179 5.59 -8.02 18.99
C SER A 179 4.14 -8.27 18.59
N GLN A 180 3.26 -8.49 19.57
CA GLN A 180 1.83 -8.73 19.35
C GLN A 180 1.16 -7.54 18.66
N ALA A 181 1.55 -6.32 19.00
CA ALA A 181 1.07 -5.10 18.36
C ALA A 181 1.56 -4.97 16.90
N ALA A 182 2.79 -5.40 16.61
CA ALA A 182 3.32 -5.44 15.25
C ALA A 182 2.60 -6.50 14.41
N ASP A 183 2.43 -7.70 14.97
CA ASP A 183 1.67 -8.79 14.35
C ASP A 183 0.22 -8.37 14.10
N PHE A 184 -0.41 -7.66 15.04
CA PHE A 184 -1.76 -7.13 14.88
C PHE A 184 -1.88 -6.20 13.69
N ILE A 185 -0.98 -5.22 13.56
CA ILE A 185 -1.03 -4.29 12.43
C ILE A 185 -0.76 -5.01 11.12
N ASN A 186 0.22 -5.91 11.07
CA ASN A 186 0.51 -6.64 9.84
C ASN A 186 -0.66 -7.54 9.43
N ASN A 187 -1.25 -8.30 10.36
CA ASN A 187 -2.45 -9.11 10.12
C ASN A 187 -3.66 -8.25 9.73
N MET A 188 -3.85 -7.07 10.31
CA MET A 188 -4.91 -6.14 9.93
C MET A 188 -4.76 -5.65 8.49
N LEU A 189 -3.54 -5.28 8.08
CA LEU A 189 -3.28 -4.85 6.70
C LEU A 189 -3.46 -6.00 5.70
N GLU A 190 -3.05 -7.22 6.05
CA GLU A 190 -3.30 -8.42 5.24
C GLU A 190 -4.79 -8.78 5.18
N CYS A 191 -5.52 -8.68 6.29
CA CYS A 191 -6.96 -8.88 6.34
C CYS A 191 -7.68 -7.86 5.47
N TYR A 192 -7.30 -6.58 5.54
CA TYR A 192 -7.83 -5.57 4.63
C TYR A 192 -7.55 -5.90 3.17
N SER A 193 -6.37 -6.44 2.82
CA SER A 193 -6.08 -6.88 1.46
C SER A 193 -7.12 -7.90 0.95
N LYS A 194 -7.50 -8.87 1.79
CA LYS A 194 -8.55 -9.85 1.47
C LYS A 194 -9.93 -9.21 1.33
N HIS A 195 -10.29 -8.29 2.22
CA HIS A 195 -11.56 -7.56 2.15
C HIS A 195 -11.64 -6.65 0.92
N PHE A 196 -10.56 -5.95 0.61
CA PHE A 196 -10.42 -5.13 -0.59
C PHE A 196 -10.56 -5.98 -1.85
N PHE A 197 -9.94 -7.16 -1.89
CA PHE A 197 -10.15 -8.15 -2.95
C PHE A 197 -11.61 -8.61 -3.04
N ASN A 198 -12.25 -8.98 -1.93
CA ASN A 198 -13.63 -9.43 -1.97
C ASN A 198 -14.63 -8.34 -2.36
N SER A 199 -14.29 -7.07 -2.10
CA SER A 199 -15.16 -5.93 -2.35
C SER A 199 -15.04 -5.38 -3.78
N TYR A 200 -13.82 -5.41 -4.32
CA TYR A 200 -13.48 -4.79 -5.62
C TYR A 200 -12.93 -5.77 -6.64
N GLY A 201 -12.48 -6.94 -6.19
CA GLY A 201 -11.99 -8.02 -7.02
C GLY A 201 -13.11 -8.93 -7.43
N TYR A 202 -12.99 -9.43 -8.66
CA TYR A 202 -13.92 -10.33 -9.31
C TYR A 202 -15.39 -9.84 -9.36
N ASN A 203 -16.02 -9.89 -10.53
CA ASN A 203 -17.46 -9.66 -10.60
C ASN A 203 -18.19 -10.93 -10.12
N LYS A 204 -18.25 -11.14 -8.79
CA LYS A 204 -18.93 -12.26 -8.13
C LYS A 204 -20.39 -12.41 -8.56
N SER A 205 -21.01 -11.31 -8.99
CA SER A 205 -22.36 -11.33 -9.55
C SER A 205 -22.44 -12.05 -10.89
N LEU A 206 -21.38 -12.01 -11.71
CA LEU A 206 -21.37 -12.59 -13.04
C LEU A 206 -21.31 -14.13 -13.01
N SER A 207 -20.40 -14.75 -12.24
CA SER A 207 -20.42 -16.22 -12.03
C SER A 207 -21.72 -16.70 -11.40
N LYS A 208 -22.24 -15.96 -10.41
CA LYS A 208 -23.48 -16.34 -9.73
C LYS A 208 -24.71 -16.24 -10.64
N SER A 209 -24.72 -15.29 -11.58
CA SER A 209 -25.79 -15.12 -12.57
C SER A 209 -25.85 -16.27 -13.58
N LEU A 210 -24.72 -16.93 -13.85
CA LEU A 210 -24.62 -17.99 -14.84
C LEU A 210 -25.09 -19.37 -14.32
N ASN A 211 -25.01 -19.61 -13.01
CA ASN A 211 -25.28 -20.92 -12.39
C ASN A 211 -26.75 -21.15 -11.95
N ALA A 212 -27.64 -20.17 -12.13
CA ALA A 212 -28.99 -20.18 -11.55
C ALA A 212 -30.12 -20.32 -12.59
N PHE A 213 -29.90 -21.10 -13.66
CA PHE A 213 -30.90 -21.24 -14.73
C PHE A 213 -31.69 -22.55 -14.63
N ASP A 214 -32.98 -22.46 -14.29
CA ASP A 214 -33.90 -23.57 -14.38
C ASP A 214 -34.44 -23.68 -15.81
N TYR A 215 -33.77 -24.50 -16.64
CA TYR A 215 -34.17 -24.67 -18.02
C TYR A 215 -35.39 -25.59 -18.22
N GLN A 216 -35.86 -26.27 -17.17
CA GLN A 216 -36.83 -27.35 -17.29
C GLN A 216 -38.22 -26.86 -17.71
N ASN A 217 -38.54 -25.62 -17.35
CA ASN A 217 -39.84 -25.01 -17.66
C ASN A 217 -39.87 -24.31 -19.04
N TYR A 218 -38.72 -24.11 -19.67
CA TYR A 218 -38.66 -23.51 -21.01
C TYR A 218 -38.91 -24.54 -22.10
N ASP A 219 -39.31 -24.05 -23.27
CA ASP A 219 -39.23 -24.86 -24.48
C ASP A 219 -37.75 -25.16 -24.83
N TYR A 220 -37.51 -26.20 -25.63
CA TYR A 220 -36.16 -26.61 -26.01
C TYR A 220 -35.41 -25.50 -26.75
N ALA A 221 -36.05 -24.83 -27.72
CA ALA A 221 -35.39 -23.76 -28.47
C ALA A 221 -35.14 -22.51 -27.61
N GLU A 222 -36.03 -22.23 -26.66
CA GLU A 222 -35.84 -21.14 -25.69
C GLU A 222 -34.68 -21.45 -24.74
N ALA A 223 -34.58 -22.68 -24.23
CA ALA A 223 -33.44 -23.10 -23.40
C ALA A 223 -32.10 -22.95 -24.14
N ILE A 224 -32.05 -23.35 -25.41
CA ILE A 224 -30.88 -23.20 -26.29
C ILE A 224 -30.49 -21.73 -26.44
N ASP A 225 -31.45 -20.84 -26.70
CA ASP A 225 -31.21 -19.40 -26.82
C ASP A 225 -30.62 -18.81 -25.52
N VAL A 226 -31.09 -19.29 -24.35
CA VAL A 226 -30.51 -18.84 -23.08
C VAL A 226 -29.09 -19.37 -22.89
N PHE A 227 -28.82 -20.63 -23.23
CA PHE A 227 -27.47 -21.18 -23.16
C PHE A 227 -26.49 -20.43 -24.07
N ASP A 228 -26.91 -20.07 -25.29
CA ASP A 228 -26.10 -19.27 -26.21
C ASP A 228 -25.80 -17.88 -25.63
N SER A 229 -26.80 -17.25 -25.01
CA SER A 229 -26.62 -15.98 -24.30
C SER A 229 -25.62 -16.11 -23.14
N SER A 230 -25.69 -17.18 -22.36
CA SER A 230 -24.78 -17.44 -21.24
C SER A 230 -23.34 -17.66 -21.72
N LEU A 231 -23.14 -18.48 -22.76
CA LEU A 231 -21.82 -18.70 -23.38
C LEU A 231 -21.25 -17.40 -23.98
N THR A 232 -22.09 -16.57 -24.61
CA THR A 232 -21.68 -15.26 -25.14
C THR A 232 -21.22 -14.31 -24.03
N LYS A 233 -21.94 -14.29 -22.90
CA LYS A 233 -21.55 -13.49 -21.72
C LYS A 233 -20.23 -13.96 -21.12
N LEU A 234 -20.03 -15.28 -21.01
CA LEU A 234 -18.75 -15.87 -20.57
C LEU A 234 -17.59 -15.49 -21.50
N SER A 235 -17.77 -15.65 -22.82
CA SER A 235 -16.76 -15.29 -23.81
C SER A 235 -16.41 -13.80 -23.76
N THR A 236 -17.43 -12.93 -23.66
CA THR A 236 -17.24 -11.48 -23.52
C THR A 236 -16.45 -11.15 -22.26
N TYR A 237 -16.78 -11.79 -21.15
CA TYR A 237 -16.10 -11.57 -19.88
C TYR A 237 -14.63 -12.00 -19.93
N ILE A 238 -14.33 -13.18 -20.46
CA ILE A 238 -12.95 -13.63 -20.62
C ILE A 238 -12.18 -12.70 -21.55
N THR A 239 -12.79 -12.25 -22.64
CA THR A 239 -12.16 -11.28 -23.55
C THR A 239 -11.79 -10.01 -22.82
N GLN A 240 -12.69 -9.45 -22.01
CA GLN A 240 -12.43 -8.26 -21.18
C GLN A 240 -11.36 -8.46 -20.11
N VAL A 241 -11.30 -9.64 -19.48
CA VAL A 241 -10.24 -9.94 -18.51
C VAL A 241 -8.90 -10.11 -19.21
N SER A 242 -8.89 -10.85 -20.33
CA SER A 242 -7.69 -11.17 -21.11
C SER A 242 -7.07 -9.95 -21.80
N SER A 243 -7.85 -8.92 -22.14
CA SER A 243 -7.33 -7.69 -22.75
C SER A 243 -6.36 -6.95 -21.82
N ASN A 244 -6.44 -7.20 -20.52
CA ASN A 244 -5.55 -6.63 -19.51
C ASN A 244 -4.35 -7.55 -19.17
N ASP A 245 -4.31 -8.78 -19.69
CA ASP A 245 -3.23 -9.73 -19.45
C ASP A 245 -2.18 -9.66 -20.57
N THR A 246 -0.96 -9.24 -20.22
CA THR A 246 0.19 -9.21 -21.15
C THR A 246 1.12 -10.41 -20.97
N THR A 247 0.83 -11.30 -20.03
CA THR A 247 1.75 -12.34 -19.54
C THR A 247 1.33 -13.76 -19.89
N ARG A 248 0.15 -13.93 -20.50
CA ARG A 248 -0.45 -15.23 -20.81
C ARG A 248 -0.59 -16.06 -19.54
N PHE A 249 -1.31 -15.49 -18.57
CA PHE A 249 -1.57 -16.07 -17.28
C PHE A 249 -2.13 -17.49 -17.38
N ARG A 250 -1.63 -18.37 -16.50
CA ARG A 250 -2.15 -19.72 -16.28
C ARG A 250 -2.51 -19.85 -14.81
N SER A 251 -3.77 -20.18 -14.52
CA SER A 251 -4.20 -20.37 -13.14
C SER A 251 -3.53 -21.57 -12.50
N ALA A 252 -3.08 -21.40 -11.26
CA ALA A 252 -2.58 -22.49 -10.44
C ALA A 252 -3.71 -23.37 -9.89
N GLU A 253 -4.93 -22.84 -9.79
CA GLU A 253 -6.11 -23.56 -9.30
C GLU A 253 -6.73 -24.48 -10.35
N THR A 254 -6.91 -23.98 -11.58
CA THR A 254 -7.60 -24.73 -12.65
C THR A 254 -6.65 -25.29 -13.70
N GLY A 255 -5.42 -24.76 -13.80
CA GLY A 255 -4.47 -25.09 -14.86
C GLY A 255 -4.77 -24.43 -16.21
N TYR A 256 -5.89 -23.70 -16.36
CA TYR A 256 -6.28 -23.07 -17.62
C TYR A 256 -5.61 -21.70 -17.83
N THR A 257 -5.37 -21.36 -19.10
CA THR A 257 -5.17 -19.97 -19.55
C THR A 257 -6.49 -19.37 -20.06
N PHE A 258 -6.56 -18.06 -20.20
CA PHE A 258 -7.75 -17.41 -20.80
C PHE A 258 -8.03 -17.90 -22.22
N ALA A 259 -6.99 -18.14 -23.03
CA ALA A 259 -7.14 -18.70 -24.37
C ALA A 259 -7.75 -20.12 -24.34
N ASP A 260 -7.31 -20.97 -23.40
CA ASP A 260 -7.86 -22.32 -23.24
C ASP A 260 -9.36 -22.27 -22.87
N LEU A 261 -9.76 -21.32 -22.02
CA LEU A 261 -11.16 -21.12 -21.64
C LEU A 261 -12.01 -20.58 -22.81
N THR A 262 -11.49 -19.65 -23.60
CA THR A 262 -12.15 -19.14 -24.81
C THR A 262 -12.42 -20.29 -25.79
N GLU A 263 -11.40 -21.10 -26.09
CA GLU A 263 -11.53 -22.27 -26.98
C GLU A 263 -12.53 -23.30 -26.45
N ALA A 264 -12.55 -23.52 -25.13
CA ALA A 264 -13.51 -24.44 -24.49
C ALA A 264 -14.95 -23.94 -24.64
N ILE A 265 -15.20 -22.64 -24.44
CA ILE A 265 -16.52 -22.02 -24.64
C ILE A 265 -16.95 -22.11 -26.10
N GLU A 266 -16.05 -21.79 -27.03
CA GLU A 266 -16.31 -21.89 -28.47
C GLU A 266 -16.62 -23.33 -28.87
N THR A 267 -15.88 -24.31 -28.34
CA THR A 267 -16.15 -25.73 -28.57
C THR A 267 -17.54 -26.13 -28.08
N ILE A 268 -17.94 -25.71 -26.86
CA ILE A 268 -19.29 -26.00 -26.33
C ILE A 268 -20.37 -25.37 -27.22
N ARG A 269 -20.14 -24.14 -27.71
CA ARG A 269 -21.06 -23.44 -28.60
C ARG A 269 -21.19 -24.15 -29.96
N GLU A 270 -20.09 -24.28 -30.69
CA GLU A 270 -20.10 -24.73 -32.08
C GLU A 270 -20.34 -26.24 -32.23
N ARG A 271 -19.87 -27.05 -31.28
CA ARG A 271 -20.00 -28.51 -31.37
C ARG A 271 -21.26 -29.01 -30.69
N ASN A 272 -21.55 -28.52 -29.48
CA ASN A 272 -22.64 -29.06 -28.67
C ASN A 272 -23.93 -28.26 -28.90
N LEU A 273 -23.92 -26.95 -28.65
CA LEU A 273 -25.11 -26.11 -28.76
C LEU A 273 -25.65 -26.07 -30.19
N ASP A 274 -24.82 -25.76 -31.18
CA ASP A 274 -25.26 -25.65 -32.58
C ASP A 274 -25.79 -26.98 -33.14
N THR A 275 -25.23 -28.11 -32.69
CA THR A 275 -25.74 -29.44 -33.07
C THR A 275 -27.14 -29.67 -32.51
N ILE A 276 -27.38 -29.28 -31.25
CA ILE A 276 -28.69 -29.40 -30.61
C ILE A 276 -29.68 -28.43 -31.27
N ASP A 277 -29.30 -27.17 -31.50
CA ASP A 277 -30.13 -26.17 -32.19
C ASP A 277 -30.53 -26.64 -33.59
N SER A 278 -29.57 -27.16 -34.36
CA SER A 278 -29.81 -27.71 -35.68
C SER A 278 -30.82 -28.85 -35.63
N TYR A 279 -30.67 -29.81 -34.70
CA TYR A 279 -31.61 -30.92 -34.55
C TYR A 279 -33.01 -30.44 -34.16
N VAL A 280 -33.11 -29.53 -33.18
CA VAL A 280 -34.37 -28.95 -32.71
C VAL A 280 -35.06 -28.16 -33.81
N SER A 281 -34.30 -27.33 -34.54
CA SER A 281 -34.80 -26.46 -35.59
C SER A 281 -35.21 -27.21 -36.87
N ILE A 282 -34.48 -28.25 -37.28
CA ILE A 282 -34.80 -29.05 -38.47
C ILE A 282 -36.03 -29.93 -38.23
N ASN A 283 -36.12 -30.53 -37.04
CA ASN A 283 -37.22 -31.43 -36.70
C ASN A 283 -38.39 -30.73 -36.01
N SER A 284 -38.31 -29.40 -35.83
CA SER A 284 -39.27 -28.57 -35.10
C SER A 284 -39.68 -29.21 -33.76
N VAL A 285 -38.70 -29.67 -32.97
CA VAL A 285 -38.95 -30.34 -31.69
C VAL A 285 -39.34 -29.30 -30.66
N THR A 286 -40.55 -29.41 -30.10
CA THR A 286 -41.08 -28.46 -29.13
C THR A 286 -41.89 -29.16 -28.05
N LYS A 287 -41.93 -28.57 -26.86
CA LYS A 287 -42.86 -28.96 -25.79
C LYS A 287 -44.26 -28.47 -26.10
N ASP A 288 -44.39 -27.19 -26.48
CA ASP A 288 -45.64 -26.51 -26.81
C ASP A 288 -45.46 -25.53 -27.98
N LYS A 289 -46.11 -25.83 -29.10
CA LYS A 289 -45.97 -25.05 -30.35
C LYS A 289 -46.51 -23.63 -30.23
N GLU A 290 -47.65 -23.43 -29.56
CA GLU A 290 -48.31 -22.11 -29.49
C GLU A 290 -47.50 -21.17 -28.58
N THR A 291 -47.00 -21.70 -27.47
CA THR A 291 -46.15 -20.97 -26.53
C THR A 291 -44.83 -20.60 -27.19
N LEU A 292 -44.22 -21.52 -27.95
CA LEU A 292 -42.96 -21.26 -28.65
C LEU A 292 -43.12 -20.22 -29.77
N LEU A 293 -44.23 -20.25 -30.52
CA LEU A 293 -44.53 -19.21 -31.52
C LEU A 293 -44.68 -17.84 -30.86
N THR A 294 -45.41 -17.77 -29.74
CA THR A 294 -45.57 -16.53 -28.95
C THR A 294 -44.21 -16.01 -28.49
N TYR A 295 -43.33 -16.89 -28.01
CA TYR A 295 -41.96 -16.54 -27.65
C TYR A 295 -41.18 -15.94 -28.82
N TYR A 296 -41.16 -16.60 -29.99
CA TYR A 296 -40.45 -16.07 -31.16
C TYR A 296 -40.98 -14.71 -31.62
N MET A 297 -42.30 -14.51 -31.62
CA MET A 297 -42.89 -13.21 -31.95
C MET A 297 -42.45 -12.12 -30.95
N PHE A 298 -42.49 -12.42 -29.65
CA PHE A 298 -42.00 -11.50 -28.61
C PHE A 298 -40.51 -11.16 -28.80
N ARG A 299 -39.67 -12.15 -29.12
CA ARG A 299 -38.23 -11.93 -29.40
C ARG A 299 -38.03 -11.02 -30.61
N ILE A 300 -38.77 -11.24 -31.70
CA ILE A 300 -38.72 -10.37 -32.89
C ILE A 300 -39.11 -8.93 -32.53
N GLU A 301 -40.21 -8.71 -31.81
CA GLU A 301 -40.62 -7.37 -31.40
C GLU A 301 -39.56 -6.68 -30.53
N SER A 302 -38.96 -7.42 -29.59
CA SER A 302 -37.89 -6.88 -28.76
C SER A 302 -36.65 -6.50 -29.58
N LEU A 303 -36.26 -7.34 -30.54
CA LEU A 303 -35.14 -7.07 -31.43
C LEU A 303 -35.43 -5.88 -32.36
N GLN A 304 -36.66 -5.75 -32.85
CA GLN A 304 -37.08 -4.60 -33.66
C GLN A 304 -37.01 -3.29 -32.87
N ARG A 305 -37.44 -3.28 -31.60
CA ARG A 305 -37.26 -2.13 -30.70
C ARG A 305 -35.79 -1.79 -30.52
N HIS A 306 -34.93 -2.79 -30.29
CA HIS A 306 -33.50 -2.56 -30.16
C HIS A 306 -32.87 -2.01 -31.45
N LEU A 307 -33.26 -2.54 -32.61
CA LEU A 307 -32.82 -2.07 -33.91
C LEU A 307 -33.17 -0.59 -34.14
N ALA A 308 -34.37 -0.16 -33.72
CA ALA A 308 -34.77 1.25 -33.78
C ALA A 308 -33.85 2.14 -32.91
N VAL A 309 -33.57 1.72 -31.67
CA VAL A 309 -32.65 2.44 -30.76
C VAL A 309 -31.24 2.54 -31.36
N CYS A 310 -30.72 1.46 -31.94
CA CYS A 310 -29.41 1.47 -32.58
C CYS A 310 -29.37 2.44 -33.76
N ASN A 311 -30.42 2.50 -34.59
CA ASN A 311 -30.50 3.44 -35.71
C ASN A 311 -30.51 4.91 -35.24
N GLU A 312 -31.32 5.23 -34.23
CA GLU A 312 -31.35 6.59 -33.64
C GLU A 312 -30.00 6.97 -33.03
N THR A 313 -29.37 6.04 -32.30
CA THR A 313 -28.06 6.26 -31.69
C THR A 313 -26.97 6.44 -32.76
N LEU A 314 -27.02 5.66 -33.83
CA LEU A 314 -26.08 5.77 -34.96
C LEU A 314 -26.20 7.13 -35.64
N ALA A 315 -27.42 7.63 -35.86
CA ALA A 315 -27.66 8.96 -36.41
C ALA A 315 -27.05 10.04 -35.50
N SER A 316 -27.32 9.98 -34.19
CA SER A 316 -26.75 10.93 -33.22
C SER A 316 -25.21 10.91 -33.16
N VAL A 317 -24.59 9.72 -33.23
CA VAL A 317 -23.13 9.59 -33.26
C VAL A 317 -22.55 10.13 -34.57
N ASN A 318 -23.19 9.87 -35.71
CA ASN A 318 -22.77 10.44 -36.99
C ASN A 318 -22.84 11.97 -36.99
N ASP A 319 -23.90 12.55 -36.43
CA ASP A 319 -24.03 13.99 -36.26
C ASP A 319 -22.94 14.55 -35.35
N SER A 320 -22.61 13.84 -34.27
CA SER A 320 -21.53 14.23 -33.35
C SER A 320 -20.16 14.20 -34.02
N ILE A 321 -19.88 13.17 -34.82
CA ILE A 321 -18.64 13.06 -35.60
C ILE A 321 -18.55 14.19 -36.64
N ALA A 322 -19.65 14.49 -37.35
CA ALA A 322 -19.69 15.51 -38.38
C ALA A 322 -19.47 16.93 -37.82
N ASN A 323 -19.98 17.19 -36.61
CA ASN A 323 -19.90 18.50 -35.97
C ASN A 323 -18.74 18.65 -34.97
N TYR A 324 -17.88 17.63 -34.82
CA TYR A 324 -16.78 17.65 -33.87
C TYR A 324 -15.72 18.69 -34.24
N LYS A 325 -15.40 19.60 -33.32
CA LYS A 325 -14.35 20.60 -33.51
C LYS A 325 -13.05 20.11 -32.90
N LYS A 326 -12.07 19.77 -33.76
CA LYS A 326 -10.73 19.36 -33.31
C LYS A 326 -9.94 20.56 -32.81
N ASN A 327 -9.18 20.37 -31.73
CA ASN A 327 -8.21 21.37 -31.29
C ASN A 327 -7.12 21.55 -32.35
N THR A 328 -6.73 22.79 -32.62
CA THR A 328 -5.68 23.12 -33.58
C THR A 328 -4.52 23.83 -32.89
N ILE A 329 -3.30 23.59 -33.36
CA ILE A 329 -2.10 24.33 -32.98
C ILE A 329 -1.71 25.23 -34.14
N LEU A 330 -1.40 26.49 -33.83
CA LEU A 330 -0.90 27.48 -34.78
C LEU A 330 0.64 27.46 -34.79
N TYR A 331 1.23 27.22 -35.95
CA TYR A 331 2.67 27.33 -36.16
C TYR A 331 3.02 28.73 -36.67
N PHE A 332 3.71 29.52 -35.85
CA PHE A 332 4.28 30.79 -36.29
C PHE A 332 5.72 30.58 -36.75
N SER A 333 5.97 30.73 -38.05
CA SER A 333 7.33 30.73 -38.62
C SER A 333 8.03 32.04 -38.27
N GLN A 334 9.09 32.00 -37.45
CA GLN A 334 10.02 33.13 -37.35
C GLN A 334 11.01 33.09 -38.51
N GLY A 335 10.71 33.83 -39.57
CA GLY A 335 11.61 34.06 -40.69
C GLY A 335 11.05 35.14 -41.61
N GLU A 336 11.88 36.12 -41.97
CA GLU A 336 11.57 37.27 -42.84
C GLU A 336 11.30 36.82 -44.29
N ALA A 337 10.16 36.20 -44.53
CA ALA A 337 9.56 36.06 -45.85
C ALA A 337 8.06 35.88 -45.66
N GLN A 338 7.36 37.01 -45.72
CA GLN A 338 5.91 37.14 -45.67
C GLN A 338 5.26 36.23 -46.74
N LYS A 339 4.77 35.06 -46.32
CA LYS A 339 3.60 34.40 -46.90
C LYS A 339 2.65 34.10 -45.75
N ASP A 340 1.52 34.80 -45.81
CA ASP A 340 0.38 34.78 -44.92
C ASP A 340 -0.30 33.41 -44.96
N THR A 341 0.30 32.41 -44.31
CA THR A 341 -0.26 31.07 -44.21
C THR A 341 0.06 30.54 -42.83
N ASP A 342 -0.71 30.98 -41.84
CA ASP A 342 -0.78 30.35 -40.53
C ASP A 342 -1.04 28.85 -40.74
N MET A 343 -0.03 28.03 -40.49
CA MET A 343 -0.17 26.58 -40.61
C MET A 343 -0.89 26.11 -39.35
N THR A 344 -2.17 25.76 -39.49
CA THR A 344 -2.93 25.10 -38.43
C THR A 344 -2.77 23.59 -38.59
N ALA A 345 -2.34 22.89 -37.54
CA ALA A 345 -2.41 21.43 -37.49
C ALA A 345 -3.44 21.00 -36.45
N SER A 346 -4.30 20.06 -36.83
CA SER A 346 -5.22 19.41 -35.89
C SER A 346 -4.45 18.50 -34.94
N ILE A 347 -4.78 18.57 -33.65
CA ILE A 347 -4.30 17.62 -32.64
C ILE A 347 -5.15 16.34 -32.73
N ALA A 348 -4.55 15.19 -32.46
CA ALA A 348 -5.30 13.95 -32.22
C ALA A 348 -6.18 14.11 -30.97
N SER A 349 -7.40 13.59 -31.00
CA SER A 349 -8.32 13.61 -29.85
C SER A 349 -8.82 12.20 -29.61
N GLN A 350 -8.59 11.70 -28.40
CA GLN A 350 -9.07 10.40 -27.97
C GLN A 350 -10.61 10.35 -28.00
N GLU A 351 -11.28 11.44 -27.58
CA GLU A 351 -12.73 11.53 -27.56
C GLU A 351 -13.33 11.48 -28.99
N TYR A 352 -12.59 11.97 -29.98
CA TYR A 352 -12.99 11.84 -31.38
C TYR A 352 -12.86 10.41 -31.88
N ASP A 353 -11.77 9.73 -31.53
CA ASP A 353 -11.54 8.33 -31.90
C ASP A 353 -12.59 7.40 -31.23
N GLU A 354 -12.94 7.66 -29.96
CA GLU A 354 -14.02 6.97 -29.23
C GLU A 354 -15.38 7.06 -29.95
N LEU A 355 -15.67 8.16 -30.66
CA LEU A 355 -16.89 8.26 -31.46
C LEU A 355 -16.88 7.30 -32.65
N PHE A 356 -15.75 7.07 -33.30
CA PHE A 356 -15.63 6.10 -34.39
C PHE A 356 -15.73 4.67 -33.90
N GLU A 357 -15.10 4.35 -32.76
CA GLU A 357 -15.23 3.06 -32.10
C GLU A 357 -16.69 2.79 -31.74
N LYS A 358 -17.36 3.76 -31.12
CA LYS A 358 -18.79 3.68 -30.80
C LYS A 358 -19.64 3.48 -32.05
N ARG A 359 -19.37 4.21 -33.13
CA ARG A 359 -20.07 4.05 -34.41
C ARG A 359 -19.91 2.63 -34.95
N GLN A 360 -18.70 2.09 -34.94
CA GLN A 360 -18.42 0.73 -35.41
C GLN A 360 -19.15 -0.32 -34.55
N SER A 361 -19.15 -0.15 -33.22
CA SER A 361 -19.89 -1.02 -32.31
C SER A 361 -21.39 -1.04 -32.64
N ILE A 362 -22.01 0.14 -32.80
CA ILE A 362 -23.45 0.23 -33.13
C ILE A 362 -23.77 -0.41 -34.48
N GLN A 363 -22.88 -0.27 -35.46
CA GLN A 363 -23.05 -0.92 -36.78
C GLN A 363 -22.98 -2.45 -36.68
N ASN A 364 -22.09 -2.98 -35.85
CA ASN A 364 -22.02 -4.42 -35.59
C ASN A 364 -23.31 -4.92 -34.89
N ASP A 365 -23.82 -4.16 -33.91
CA ASP A 365 -25.07 -4.47 -33.21
C ASP A 365 -26.27 -4.47 -34.15
N LEU A 366 -26.36 -3.50 -35.07
CA LEU A 366 -27.39 -3.46 -36.11
C LEU A 366 -27.37 -4.71 -36.99
N SER A 367 -26.18 -5.10 -37.46
CA SER A 367 -25.99 -6.29 -38.30
C SER A 367 -26.41 -7.57 -37.55
N SER A 368 -25.93 -7.74 -36.31
CA SER A 368 -26.26 -8.90 -35.47
C SER A 368 -27.75 -8.96 -35.14
N THR A 369 -28.37 -7.83 -34.79
CA THR A 369 -29.80 -7.76 -34.49
C THR A 369 -30.65 -8.12 -35.70
N ALA A 370 -30.29 -7.63 -36.89
CA ALA A 370 -30.98 -7.96 -38.14
C ALA A 370 -30.87 -9.46 -38.48
N GLN A 371 -29.70 -10.08 -38.24
CA GLN A 371 -29.51 -11.52 -38.41
C GLN A 371 -30.37 -12.34 -37.44
N GLN A 372 -30.46 -11.93 -36.18
CA GLN A 372 -31.31 -12.59 -35.18
C GLN A 372 -32.80 -12.50 -35.54
N ILE A 373 -33.27 -11.35 -36.04
CA ILE A 373 -34.65 -11.22 -36.56
C ILE A 373 -34.89 -12.21 -37.70
N ASN A 374 -33.95 -12.34 -38.64
CA ASN A 374 -34.06 -13.31 -39.74
C ASN A 374 -34.10 -14.76 -39.23
N LEU A 375 -33.27 -15.08 -38.23
CA LEU A 375 -33.26 -16.40 -37.59
C LEU A 375 -34.62 -16.76 -36.99
N TYR A 376 -35.21 -15.88 -36.18
CA TYR A 376 -36.52 -16.13 -35.57
C TYR A 376 -37.64 -16.24 -36.62
N ASN A 377 -37.62 -15.42 -37.68
CA ASN A 377 -38.56 -15.55 -38.78
C ASN A 377 -38.47 -16.94 -39.44
N LYS A 378 -37.26 -17.43 -39.73
CA LYS A 378 -37.05 -18.78 -40.27
C LYS A 378 -37.52 -19.88 -39.31
N ARG A 379 -37.30 -19.71 -38.00
CA ARG A 379 -37.80 -20.65 -36.98
C ARG A 379 -39.33 -20.68 -36.95
N ILE A 380 -40.00 -19.54 -37.07
CA ILE A 380 -41.47 -19.45 -37.20
C ILE A 380 -41.95 -20.18 -38.46
N GLU A 381 -41.32 -19.92 -39.61
CA GLU A 381 -41.67 -20.57 -40.88
C GLU A 381 -41.57 -22.10 -40.79
N ARG A 382 -40.46 -22.61 -40.24
CA ARG A 382 -40.25 -24.06 -40.04
C ARG A 382 -41.23 -24.67 -39.06
N LEU A 383 -41.51 -23.97 -37.95
CA LEU A 383 -42.44 -24.45 -36.93
C LEU A 383 -43.87 -24.51 -37.46
N ASN A 384 -44.27 -23.52 -38.27
CA ASN A 384 -45.59 -23.49 -38.92
C ASN A 384 -45.73 -24.56 -40.01
N ALA A 385 -44.68 -24.81 -40.80
CA ALA A 385 -44.66 -25.86 -41.82
C ALA A 385 -44.66 -27.29 -41.23
N SER A 386 -44.28 -27.45 -39.96
CA SER A 386 -44.32 -28.75 -39.27
C SER A 386 -45.77 -29.20 -39.01
N THR A 387 -46.13 -30.34 -39.61
CA THR A 387 -47.47 -30.95 -39.55
C THR A 387 -47.49 -32.25 -38.72
N GLN A 388 -46.34 -32.82 -38.39
CA GLN A 388 -46.25 -34.06 -37.60
C GLN A 388 -45.92 -33.74 -36.14
N ALA A 389 -46.63 -34.41 -35.23
CA ALA A 389 -46.32 -34.33 -33.81
C ALA A 389 -44.95 -34.97 -33.53
N ASN A 390 -44.13 -34.32 -32.70
CA ASN A 390 -42.82 -34.87 -32.33
C ASN A 390 -43.00 -36.15 -31.51
N SER A 391 -42.25 -37.19 -31.86
CA SER A 391 -42.25 -38.45 -31.11
C SER A 391 -41.63 -38.28 -29.72
N ALA A 392 -42.05 -39.13 -28.77
CA ALA A 392 -41.47 -39.15 -27.42
C ALA A 392 -39.94 -39.40 -27.45
N SER A 393 -39.46 -40.18 -28.42
CA SER A 393 -38.02 -40.44 -28.59
C SER A 393 -37.24 -39.20 -29.02
N GLN A 394 -37.81 -38.36 -29.89
CA GLN A 394 -37.17 -37.08 -30.28
C GLN A 394 -37.07 -36.13 -29.09
N LYS A 395 -38.14 -36.02 -28.29
CA LYS A 395 -38.17 -35.20 -27.08
C LYS A 395 -37.14 -35.67 -26.05
N ALA A 396 -37.14 -36.96 -25.73
CA ALA A 396 -36.19 -37.56 -24.79
C ALA A 396 -34.72 -37.35 -25.21
N LYS A 397 -34.43 -37.47 -26.52
CA LYS A 397 -33.08 -37.19 -27.05
C LYS A 397 -32.66 -35.75 -26.81
N VAL A 398 -33.53 -34.78 -27.10
CA VAL A 398 -33.23 -33.36 -26.90
C VAL A 398 -33.05 -33.04 -25.42
N GLU A 399 -33.87 -33.61 -24.54
CA GLU A 399 -33.77 -33.44 -23.09
C GLU A 399 -32.44 -33.96 -22.53
N GLU A 400 -31.99 -35.13 -22.99
CA GLU A 400 -30.69 -35.69 -22.60
C GLU A 400 -29.53 -34.79 -23.03
N GLU A 401 -29.52 -34.35 -24.29
CA GLU A 401 -28.44 -33.52 -24.83
C GLU A 401 -28.42 -32.12 -24.20
N ILE A 402 -29.59 -31.51 -23.96
CA ILE A 402 -29.70 -30.25 -23.21
C ILE A 402 -29.18 -30.41 -21.78
N SER A 403 -29.47 -31.54 -21.12
CA SER A 403 -28.97 -31.80 -19.77
C SER A 403 -27.43 -31.90 -19.73
N LYS A 404 -26.83 -32.58 -20.72
CA LYS A 404 -25.37 -32.63 -20.88
C LYS A 404 -24.79 -31.25 -21.16
N LEU A 405 -25.41 -30.47 -22.05
CA LEU A 405 -24.98 -29.11 -22.36
C LEU A 405 -24.99 -28.22 -21.11
N ASN A 406 -26.05 -28.28 -20.31
CA ASN A 406 -26.14 -27.55 -19.05
C ASN A 406 -25.01 -27.91 -18.08
N ALA A 407 -24.67 -29.20 -17.95
CA ALA A 407 -23.54 -29.63 -17.13
C ALA A 407 -22.21 -29.06 -17.64
N MET A 408 -21.97 -29.07 -18.96
CA MET A 408 -20.79 -28.48 -19.57
C MET A 408 -20.69 -26.96 -19.33
N ILE A 409 -21.83 -26.25 -19.46
CA ILE A 409 -21.90 -24.80 -19.23
C ILE A 409 -21.61 -24.46 -17.76
N ASN A 410 -22.10 -25.25 -16.81
CA ASN A 410 -21.82 -25.06 -15.40
C ASN A 410 -20.34 -25.30 -15.08
N ASP A 411 -19.75 -26.37 -15.63
CA ASP A 411 -18.32 -26.69 -15.43
C ASP A 411 -17.42 -25.59 -15.99
N ILE A 412 -17.66 -25.13 -17.22
CA ILE A 412 -16.87 -24.04 -17.80
C ILE A 412 -17.11 -22.72 -17.05
N SER A 413 -18.33 -22.45 -16.56
CA SER A 413 -18.61 -21.27 -15.73
C SER A 413 -17.82 -21.29 -14.42
N GLU A 414 -17.72 -22.44 -13.77
CA GLU A 414 -16.92 -22.62 -12.56
C GLU A 414 -15.42 -22.46 -12.84
N ASN A 415 -14.92 -23.05 -13.93
CA ASN A 415 -13.52 -22.92 -14.35
C ASN A 415 -13.16 -21.47 -14.70
N VAL A 416 -14.03 -20.75 -15.40
CA VAL A 416 -13.88 -19.31 -15.66
C VAL A 416 -13.83 -18.53 -14.35
N SER A 417 -14.79 -18.78 -13.45
CA SER A 417 -14.85 -18.13 -12.14
C SER A 417 -13.54 -18.31 -11.37
N LYS A 418 -13.07 -19.55 -11.18
CA LYS A 418 -11.83 -19.84 -10.44
C LYS A 418 -10.57 -19.27 -11.12
N THR A 419 -10.47 -19.41 -12.44
CA THR A 419 -9.31 -18.91 -13.19
C THR A 419 -9.19 -17.39 -13.10
N THR A 420 -10.32 -16.68 -13.27
CA THR A 420 -10.34 -15.22 -13.14
C THR A 420 -10.11 -14.77 -11.70
N ASP A 421 -10.66 -15.45 -10.70
CA ASP A 421 -10.41 -15.17 -9.29
C ASP A 421 -8.91 -15.26 -8.96
N ASP A 422 -8.27 -16.35 -9.38
CA ASP A 422 -6.84 -16.57 -9.20
C ASP A 422 -6.00 -15.50 -9.93
N TYR A 423 -6.38 -15.13 -11.16
CA TYR A 423 -5.73 -14.05 -11.90
C TYR A 423 -5.80 -12.72 -11.15
N TYR A 424 -7.00 -12.32 -10.72
CA TYR A 424 -7.16 -11.09 -9.96
C TYR A 424 -6.34 -11.16 -8.66
N ARG A 425 -6.42 -12.27 -7.91
CA ARG A 425 -5.73 -12.44 -6.63
C ARG A 425 -4.21 -12.39 -6.74
N THR A 426 -3.65 -12.90 -7.83
CA THR A 426 -2.19 -13.10 -7.95
C THR A 426 -1.50 -12.07 -8.84
N VAL A 427 -2.21 -11.46 -9.79
CA VAL A 427 -1.61 -10.54 -10.78
C VAL A 427 -2.10 -9.11 -10.62
N VAL A 428 -3.42 -8.91 -10.48
CA VAL A 428 -4.02 -7.57 -10.50
C VAL A 428 -4.00 -6.94 -9.11
N PHE A 429 -4.50 -7.65 -8.10
CA PHE A 429 -4.67 -7.10 -6.74
C PHE A 429 -3.39 -6.85 -5.98
N PRO A 430 -2.35 -7.69 -6.09
CA PRO A 430 -1.05 -7.38 -5.50
C PRO A 430 -0.44 -6.11 -6.08
N LYS A 431 -0.90 -5.62 -7.25
CA LYS A 431 -0.50 -4.30 -7.76
C LYS A 431 -1.40 -3.19 -7.21
N ALA A 432 -2.70 -3.44 -7.02
CA ALA A 432 -3.68 -2.45 -6.59
C ALA A 432 -3.54 -2.01 -5.12
N TYR A 433 -3.20 -2.92 -4.21
CA TYR A 433 -2.93 -2.63 -2.79
C TYR A 433 -1.63 -3.31 -2.37
N ASN A 434 -0.70 -2.52 -1.85
CA ASN A 434 0.63 -2.99 -1.46
C ASN A 434 0.98 -2.56 -0.04
N ILE A 435 1.51 -3.49 0.74
CA ILE A 435 2.20 -3.20 1.99
C ILE A 435 3.67 -2.97 1.64
N LEU A 436 4.06 -1.71 1.51
CA LEU A 436 5.42 -1.30 1.15
C LEU A 436 6.42 -1.59 2.27
N THR A 437 5.99 -1.37 3.52
CA THR A 437 6.80 -1.62 4.71
C THR A 437 5.92 -2.15 5.82
N TYR A 438 6.26 -3.32 6.37
CA TYR A 438 5.59 -3.90 7.53
C TYR A 438 5.93 -3.16 8.82
N ALA A 439 5.01 -3.20 9.78
CA ALA A 439 5.28 -2.71 11.12
C ALA A 439 6.38 -3.57 11.77
N SER A 440 7.42 -2.92 12.30
CA SER A 440 8.56 -3.59 12.93
C SER A 440 8.67 -3.26 14.43
N SER A 441 8.94 -4.30 15.22
CA SER A 441 9.17 -4.30 16.67
C SER A 441 10.58 -3.85 17.08
N SER A 442 11.26 -3.00 16.28
CA SER A 442 12.68 -2.74 16.52
C SER A 442 12.93 -1.95 17.81
N THR A 443 13.74 -2.52 18.71
CA THR A 443 14.24 -1.90 19.95
C THR A 443 15.17 -0.70 19.71
N LEU A 444 15.64 -0.51 18.47
CA LEU A 444 16.49 0.62 18.07
C LEU A 444 15.76 1.97 18.18
N GLY A 445 14.44 1.98 17.93
CA GLY A 445 13.61 3.18 18.08
C GLY A 445 13.55 3.65 19.53
N VAL A 446 13.33 2.72 20.46
CA VAL A 446 13.32 2.97 21.91
C VAL A 446 14.64 3.58 22.37
N ILE A 447 15.78 3.04 21.92
CA ILE A 447 17.11 3.56 22.28
C ILE A 447 17.33 4.96 21.71
N LYS A 448 16.98 5.22 20.44
CA LYS A 448 17.14 6.54 19.80
C LYS A 448 16.32 7.62 20.51
N HIS A 449 15.08 7.31 20.89
CA HIS A 449 14.23 8.23 21.64
C HIS A 449 14.68 8.40 23.09
N ALA A 450 15.08 7.32 23.78
CA ALA A 450 15.64 7.39 25.12
C ALA A 450 16.91 8.24 25.20
N VAL A 451 17.79 8.18 24.18
CA VAL A 451 18.97 9.05 24.07
C VAL A 451 18.56 10.52 23.92
N LYS A 452 17.58 10.82 23.06
CA LYS A 452 17.09 12.20 22.86
C LYS A 452 16.46 12.78 24.13
N ASP A 453 15.64 12.00 24.82
CA ASP A 453 14.94 12.44 26.04
C ASP A 453 15.87 12.53 27.26
N SER A 454 16.89 11.67 27.33
CA SER A 454 17.89 11.71 28.40
C SER A 454 18.87 12.87 28.23
N PHE A 455 18.94 13.50 27.07
CA PHE A 455 19.97 14.49 26.74
C PHE A 455 20.01 15.66 27.74
N SER A 456 18.87 16.26 28.09
CA SER A 456 18.82 17.38 29.04
C SER A 456 19.30 16.95 30.44
N THR A 457 18.87 15.77 30.90
CA THR A 457 19.22 15.23 32.21
C THR A 457 20.70 14.85 32.28
N VAL A 458 21.22 14.17 31.26
CA VAL A 458 22.63 13.81 31.13
C VAL A 458 23.49 15.07 31.05
N PHE A 459 23.05 16.10 30.31
CA PHE A 459 23.78 17.37 30.20
C PHE A 459 23.92 18.06 31.56
N ILE A 460 22.84 18.18 32.32
CA ILE A 460 22.85 18.77 33.67
C ILE A 460 23.77 17.97 34.60
N LEU A 461 23.66 16.63 34.57
CA LEU A 461 24.46 15.75 35.42
C LEU A 461 25.95 15.82 35.06
N CYS A 462 26.29 15.84 33.78
CA CYS A 462 27.67 16.06 33.30
C CYS A 462 28.22 17.42 33.73
N ALA A 463 27.41 18.48 33.71
CA ALA A 463 27.81 19.80 34.19
C ALA A 463 28.11 19.82 35.70
N VAL A 464 27.30 19.13 36.50
CA VAL A 464 27.53 18.98 37.96
C VAL A 464 28.81 18.18 38.22
N ILE A 465 29.00 17.04 37.53
CA ILE A 465 30.21 16.21 37.67
C ILE A 465 31.45 17.01 37.23
N PHE A 466 31.35 17.84 36.19
CA PHE A 466 32.42 18.73 35.77
C PHE A 466 32.75 19.78 36.84
N ALA A 467 31.75 20.40 37.46
CA ALA A 467 31.96 21.35 38.56
C ALA A 467 32.66 20.69 39.76
N VAL A 468 32.26 19.46 40.13
CA VAL A 468 32.90 18.66 41.19
C VAL A 468 34.35 18.32 40.82
N TYR A 469 34.61 17.96 39.56
CA TYR A 469 35.96 17.69 39.06
C TYR A 469 36.87 18.92 39.18
N VAL A 470 36.39 20.10 38.80
CA VAL A 470 37.15 21.36 38.92
C VAL A 470 37.40 21.69 40.40
N ALA A 471 36.39 21.58 41.26
CA ALA A 471 36.54 21.81 42.69
C ALA A 471 37.53 20.84 43.34
N ALA A 472 37.48 19.55 43.01
CA ALA A 472 38.41 18.54 43.49
C ALA A 472 39.86 18.83 43.06
N ALA A 473 40.06 19.28 41.81
CA ALA A 473 41.38 19.66 41.33
C ALA A 473 41.95 20.88 42.08
N VAL A 474 41.12 21.87 42.39
CA VAL A 474 41.50 23.04 43.20
C VAL A 474 41.85 22.63 44.63
N VAL A 475 41.02 21.81 45.28
CA VAL A 475 41.28 21.31 46.65
C VAL A 475 42.56 20.49 46.70
N LEU A 476 42.83 19.62 45.72
CA LEU A 476 44.06 18.85 45.66
C LEU A 476 45.30 19.72 45.37
N ALA A 477 45.16 20.80 44.59
CA ALA A 477 46.24 21.76 44.37
C ALA A 477 46.57 22.54 45.65
N VAL A 478 45.54 23.02 46.36
CA VAL A 478 45.67 23.67 47.67
C VAL A 478 46.31 22.73 48.69
N ASN A 479 45.84 21.49 48.78
CA ASN A 479 46.37 20.51 49.74
C ASN A 479 47.83 20.14 49.42
N LYS A 480 48.20 20.04 48.13
CA LYS A 480 49.59 19.80 47.71
C LYS A 480 50.52 20.95 48.14
N GLU A 481 50.08 22.20 48.01
CA GLU A 481 50.84 23.36 48.51
C GLU A 481 50.89 23.43 50.03
N LEU A 482 49.79 23.09 50.73
CA LEU A 482 49.79 22.97 52.19
C LEU A 482 50.76 21.88 52.69
N ILE A 483 50.81 20.72 52.05
CA ILE A 483 51.77 19.65 52.36
C ILE A 483 53.21 20.08 52.06
N LYS A 484 53.43 20.92 51.04
CA LYS A 484 54.76 21.45 50.70
C LYS A 484 55.23 22.51 51.71
N LEU A 485 54.31 23.27 52.29
CA LEU A 485 54.59 24.30 53.30
C LEU A 485 54.68 23.73 54.73
N TYR A 486 53.88 22.72 55.07
CA TYR A 486 53.71 22.21 56.44
C TYR A 486 53.99 20.71 56.62
N GLY A 487 54.33 19.97 55.56
CA GLY A 487 54.57 18.53 55.63
C GLY A 487 55.96 18.15 56.20
N PRO A 488 56.08 16.98 56.85
CA PRO A 488 57.36 16.50 57.37
C PRO A 488 58.34 16.13 56.23
N LYS A 489 59.62 16.51 56.37
CA LYS A 489 60.69 16.11 55.42
C LYS A 489 60.86 14.59 55.44
N SER A 490 60.53 13.90 54.35
CA SER A 490 61.06 12.56 54.10
C SER A 490 62.52 12.67 53.62
N GLY A 491 63.42 11.95 54.29
CA GLY A 491 64.85 11.91 54.00
C GLY A 491 65.13 11.32 52.63
N LYS A 492 66.11 11.90 51.92
CA LYS A 492 66.67 11.36 50.68
C LYS A 492 67.27 9.97 50.93
N LYS A 493 66.97 9.05 50.03
CA LYS A 493 67.58 7.73 49.82
C LYS A 493 69.11 7.79 49.94
N ALA A 494 69.69 6.97 50.82
CA ALA A 494 71.07 6.53 50.71
C ALA A 494 71.10 5.30 49.78
N ALA A 495 71.83 5.42 48.67
CA ALA A 495 72.16 4.31 47.79
C ALA A 495 73.50 3.71 48.25
N ALA A 496 73.53 2.40 48.50
CA ALA A 496 74.75 1.61 48.49
C ALA A 496 74.46 0.29 47.76
N LYS A 497 75.16 0.11 46.63
CA LYS A 497 75.39 -1.16 45.90
C LYS A 497 75.93 -2.20 46.92
N THR A 498 75.74 -3.52 46.79
CA THR A 498 76.21 -4.43 45.72
C THR A 498 75.82 -5.85 46.15
N GLY A 499 75.54 -6.78 45.22
CA GLY A 499 75.54 -8.22 45.53
C GLY A 499 74.61 -9.07 44.67
N ALA A 500 75.13 -9.58 43.55
CA ALA A 500 74.47 -10.56 42.70
C ALA A 500 74.55 -11.99 43.28
N LYS A 501 73.48 -12.78 43.11
CA LYS A 501 73.41 -14.26 42.83
C LYS A 501 71.98 -14.74 43.13
N LYS A 502 71.20 -15.19 42.14
CA LYS A 502 71.09 -16.57 41.56
C LYS A 502 70.27 -17.55 42.42
N GLU A 503 69.53 -18.40 41.70
CA GLU A 503 68.78 -19.61 42.10
C GLU A 503 67.39 -19.37 42.72
N ALA A 504 66.25 -19.77 42.15
CA ALA A 504 65.83 -21.00 41.47
C ALA A 504 65.85 -22.26 42.37
N ALA A 505 64.70 -22.95 42.38
CA ALA A 505 64.41 -24.31 42.88
C ALA A 505 63.92 -24.50 44.33
N ALA A 506 62.63 -24.84 44.42
CA ALA A 506 62.05 -26.03 45.05
C ALA A 506 62.16 -26.31 46.57
N LYS A 507 60.97 -26.63 47.12
CA LYS A 507 60.64 -27.52 48.24
C LYS A 507 61.03 -27.10 49.67
N LYS A 508 60.01 -26.78 50.46
CA LYS A 508 59.47 -27.75 51.43
C LYS A 508 57.99 -27.52 51.67
#